data_AF-A0AAU2W6T1-F1
#
_entry.id   AF-A0AAU2W6T1-F1
#
_cell.length_a   1.000
_cell.length_b   1.000
_cell.length_c   1.000
_cell.angle_alpha   90.00
_cell.angle_beta   90.00
_cell.angle_gamma   90.00
#
_symmetry.space_group_name_H-M   'P 1'
#
loop_
_entity.id
_entity.type
_entity.pdbx_description
1 polymer ?
#
loop_
_entity_poly.entity_id
_entity_poly.type
_entity_poly.pdbx_seq_one_letter_code
_entity_poly.pdbx_strand_id
1 'polypeptide(L)'
;MTESLVLDPYAMWRDALTEVDTAFASPPALDRPVWGCTHCTPESELRLLGGDPAQVSDDLLGHFMREVASHWAEDQYPVLWRRFIPRALRMWGPDGDDTDPSYEVGRLGAGGARFADWPVAERVAVERAFRALLTVAVTSGRPHEWCTELIEGIAQATGTLDPWLDHIVGLAGPEADAGVVRLATGWAVELLWGEMEFTWWYDGDPQLIARWLPALRPRIEAFAARHPRCKNASDALIGLDALEAGARSPWLYPYHEGAVQVPLARNAAQASGATVK
;
A
#
# COMPACT_ATOMS: atom_id res chain seq x y z
N MET A 1 -12.00 -19.40 26.46
CA MET A 1 -12.00 -19.41 24.99
C MET A 1 -12.61 -18.11 24.54
N THR A 2 -11.77 -17.10 24.35
CA THR A 2 -12.21 -15.82 23.79
C THR A 2 -12.36 -16.07 22.30
N GLU A 3 -13.60 -16.10 21.84
CA GLU A 3 -13.92 -16.12 20.42
C GLU A 3 -13.28 -14.88 19.82
N SER A 4 -12.14 -15.06 19.14
CA SER A 4 -11.47 -14.00 18.42
C SER A 4 -12.45 -13.55 17.36
N LEU A 5 -13.09 -12.41 17.57
CA LEU A 5 -13.95 -11.79 16.56
C LEU A 5 -13.07 -11.54 15.34
N VAL A 6 -13.14 -12.44 14.37
CA VAL A 6 -12.60 -12.21 13.04
C VAL A 6 -13.41 -11.04 12.50
N LEU A 7 -12.80 -9.85 12.46
CA LEU A 7 -13.44 -8.67 11.90
C LEU A 7 -13.74 -8.96 10.43
N ASP A 8 -14.99 -8.82 10.03
CA ASP A 8 -15.39 -8.89 8.62
C ASP A 8 -14.70 -7.75 7.85
N PRO A 9 -13.78 -8.03 6.92
CA PRO A 9 -13.06 -7.00 6.18
C PRO A 9 -14.00 -6.07 5.41
N TYR A 10 -15.15 -6.58 4.95
CA TYR A 10 -16.15 -5.78 4.24
C TYR A 10 -16.93 -4.87 5.18
N ALA A 11 -17.16 -5.29 6.43
CA ALA A 11 -17.72 -4.40 7.46
C ALA A 11 -16.74 -3.28 7.81
N MET A 12 -15.46 -3.60 8.02
CA MET A 12 -14.42 -2.59 8.24
C MET A 12 -14.35 -1.56 7.12
N TRP A 13 -14.48 -2.01 5.86
CA TRP A 13 -14.51 -1.14 4.70
C TRP A 13 -15.73 -0.19 4.70
N ARG A 14 -16.94 -0.71 4.94
CA ARG A 14 -18.16 0.12 5.02
C ARG A 14 -18.11 1.14 6.15
N ASP A 15 -17.57 0.76 7.31
CA ASP A 15 -17.40 1.67 8.44
C ASP A 15 -16.40 2.79 8.10
N ALA A 16 -15.28 2.44 7.46
CA ALA A 16 -14.30 3.43 7.02
C ALA A 16 -14.88 4.40 5.99
N LEU A 17 -15.68 3.93 5.03
CA LEU A 17 -16.38 4.81 4.09
C LEU A 17 -17.37 5.76 4.79
N THR A 18 -18.05 5.30 5.84
CA THR A 18 -18.94 6.16 6.63
C THR A 18 -18.18 7.29 7.34
N GLU A 19 -16.99 7.00 7.86
CA GLU A 19 -16.12 8.00 8.47
C GLU A 19 -15.57 9.01 7.45
N VAL A 20 -15.21 8.53 6.25
CA VAL A 20 -14.84 9.38 5.13
C VAL A 20 -16.01 10.29 4.74
N ASP A 21 -17.22 9.77 4.58
CA ASP A 21 -18.39 10.59 4.25
C ASP A 21 -18.66 11.67 5.30
N THR A 22 -18.42 11.34 6.58
CA THR A 22 -18.56 12.30 7.68
C THR A 22 -17.47 13.39 7.60
N ALA A 23 -16.21 13.01 7.39
CA ALA A 23 -15.09 13.94 7.32
C ALA A 23 -15.15 14.85 6.09
N PHE A 24 -15.73 14.36 4.98
CA PHE A 24 -15.85 15.07 3.70
C PHE A 24 -17.28 15.55 3.40
N ALA A 25 -18.16 15.62 4.40
CA ALA A 25 -19.55 16.08 4.25
C ALA A 25 -19.66 17.51 3.68
N SER A 26 -18.59 18.31 3.79
CA SER A 26 -18.46 19.62 3.17
C SER A 26 -17.15 19.69 2.37
N PRO A 27 -17.14 19.21 1.11
CA PRO A 27 -15.95 19.22 0.27
C PRO A 27 -15.39 20.64 0.13
N PRO A 28 -14.05 20.81 0.12
CA PRO A 28 -13.45 22.13 0.04
C PRO A 28 -13.86 22.83 -1.27
N ALA A 29 -14.28 24.09 -1.16
CA ALA A 29 -14.62 24.91 -2.32
C ALA A 29 -13.35 25.29 -3.11
N LEU A 30 -13.50 25.43 -4.42
CA LEU A 30 -12.50 26.07 -5.26
C LEU A 30 -12.76 27.57 -5.27
N ASP A 31 -11.70 28.36 -5.20
CA ASP A 31 -11.74 29.83 -5.26
C ASP A 31 -11.89 30.37 -6.70
N ARG A 32 -11.63 29.52 -7.70
CA ARG A 32 -11.69 29.85 -9.12
C ARG A 32 -11.93 28.59 -9.99
N PRO A 33 -12.26 28.75 -11.29
CA PRO A 33 -12.38 27.62 -12.21
C PRO A 33 -11.11 26.77 -12.25
N VAL A 34 -11.27 25.46 -12.47
CA VAL A 34 -10.13 24.54 -12.58
C VAL A 34 -9.33 24.84 -13.83
N TRP A 35 -8.02 24.94 -13.66
CA TRP A 35 -7.05 25.09 -14.73
C TRP A 35 -6.18 23.84 -14.82
N GLY A 36 -5.87 23.44 -16.05
CA GLY A 36 -5.06 22.28 -16.36
C GLY A 36 -4.67 22.25 -17.83
N CYS A 37 -4.00 21.20 -18.25
CA CYS A 37 -3.58 21.00 -19.63
C CYS A 37 -4.80 20.81 -20.54
N THR A 38 -5.11 21.82 -21.38
CA THR A 38 -6.24 21.78 -22.32
C THR A 38 -6.03 20.83 -23.50
N HIS A 39 -4.80 20.33 -23.69
CA HIS A 39 -4.52 19.25 -24.64
C HIS A 39 -4.93 17.87 -24.11
N CYS A 40 -4.87 17.67 -22.79
CA CYS A 40 -5.19 16.40 -22.14
C CYS A 40 -6.64 16.37 -21.63
N THR A 41 -7.16 17.51 -21.17
CA THR A 41 -8.49 17.62 -20.57
C THR A 41 -9.20 18.85 -21.17
N PRO A 42 -10.25 18.67 -22.00
CA PRO A 42 -11.00 19.77 -22.59
C PRO A 42 -11.55 20.74 -21.54
N GLU A 43 -11.70 22.02 -21.90
CA GLU A 43 -12.22 23.04 -20.99
C GLU A 43 -13.61 22.71 -20.43
N SER A 44 -14.44 21.97 -21.19
CA SER A 44 -15.72 21.47 -20.69
C SER A 44 -15.57 20.53 -19.50
N GLU A 45 -14.58 19.66 -19.51
CA GLU A 45 -14.28 18.72 -18.43
C GLU A 45 -13.62 19.41 -17.24
N LEU A 46 -12.73 20.37 -17.49
CA LEU A 46 -12.19 21.23 -16.43
C LEU A 46 -13.31 21.99 -15.70
N ARG A 47 -14.31 22.50 -16.44
CA ARG A 47 -15.50 23.11 -15.84
C ARG A 47 -16.34 22.13 -15.01
N LEU A 48 -16.48 20.88 -15.46
CA LEU A 48 -17.18 19.84 -14.71
C LEU A 48 -16.43 19.48 -13.41
N LEU A 49 -15.11 19.29 -13.48
CA LEU A 49 -14.26 19.03 -12.30
C LEU A 49 -14.32 20.17 -11.27
N GLY A 50 -14.46 21.41 -11.75
CA GLY A 50 -14.63 22.59 -10.88
C GLY A 50 -16.04 22.79 -10.32
N GLY A 51 -17.03 22.09 -10.86
CA GLY A 51 -18.45 22.21 -10.52
C GLY A 51 -18.85 21.32 -9.35
N ASP A 52 -20.11 20.86 -9.37
CA ASP A 52 -20.63 19.92 -8.39
C ASP A 52 -19.96 18.54 -8.55
N PRO A 53 -19.27 18.01 -7.52
CA PRO A 53 -18.65 16.69 -7.59
C PRO A 53 -19.62 15.56 -7.97
N ALA A 54 -20.92 15.71 -7.70
CA ALA A 54 -21.94 14.72 -8.09
C ALA A 54 -22.22 14.70 -9.61
N GLN A 55 -21.83 15.73 -10.35
CA GLN A 55 -22.04 15.83 -11.81
C GLN A 55 -20.86 15.29 -12.63
N VAL A 56 -19.73 15.00 -11.98
CA VAL A 56 -18.55 14.40 -12.64
C VAL A 56 -18.81 12.92 -12.89
N SER A 57 -18.67 12.44 -14.13
CA SER A 57 -18.80 11.01 -14.42
C SER A 57 -17.65 10.20 -13.82
N ASP A 58 -17.85 8.89 -13.62
CA ASP A 58 -16.78 8.01 -13.13
C ASP A 58 -15.62 7.94 -14.14
N ASP A 59 -15.89 8.01 -15.44
CA ASP A 59 -14.84 8.10 -16.47
C ASP A 59 -13.96 9.34 -16.31
N LEU A 60 -14.56 10.51 -16.08
CA LEU A 60 -13.82 11.77 -15.89
C LEU A 60 -13.07 11.77 -14.55
N LEU A 61 -13.65 11.17 -13.51
CA LEU A 61 -12.97 10.97 -12.24
C LEU A 61 -11.76 10.03 -12.41
N GLY A 62 -11.92 8.88 -13.07
CA GLY A 62 -10.84 7.95 -13.38
C GLY A 62 -9.75 8.55 -14.26
N HIS A 63 -10.10 9.43 -15.19
CA HIS A 63 -9.14 10.24 -15.94
C HIS A 63 -8.34 11.18 -15.01
N PHE A 64 -9.04 11.98 -14.19
CA PHE A 64 -8.40 12.88 -13.22
C PHE A 64 -7.42 12.15 -12.29
N MET A 65 -7.82 10.98 -11.75
CA MET A 65 -6.99 10.23 -10.80
C MET A 65 -5.70 9.69 -11.43
N ARG A 66 -5.74 9.28 -12.70
CA ARG A 66 -4.57 8.73 -13.41
C ARG A 66 -3.61 9.81 -13.89
N GLU A 67 -4.12 11.00 -14.19
CA GLU A 67 -3.31 12.09 -14.70
C GLU A 67 -2.27 12.61 -13.70
N VAL A 68 -1.09 12.98 -14.23
CA VAL A 68 0.05 13.47 -13.43
C VAL A 68 -0.22 14.88 -12.88
N ALA A 69 0.35 15.19 -11.70
CA ALA A 69 0.17 16.48 -11.04
C ALA A 69 0.52 17.69 -11.93
N SER A 70 1.52 17.56 -12.81
CA SER A 70 1.96 18.63 -13.72
C SER A 70 0.93 19.02 -14.79
N HIS A 71 -0.16 18.25 -14.95
CA HIS A 71 -1.26 18.58 -15.86
C HIS A 71 -2.33 19.46 -15.21
N TRP A 72 -2.19 19.78 -13.93
CA TRP A 72 -3.14 20.56 -13.15
C TRP A 72 -2.45 21.79 -12.57
N ALA A 73 -3.23 22.82 -12.23
CA ALA A 73 -2.68 23.89 -11.40
C ALA A 73 -2.27 23.35 -10.03
N GLU A 74 -1.04 23.67 -9.61
CA GLU A 74 -0.38 23.08 -8.43
C GLU A 74 -1.18 23.29 -7.12
N ASP A 75 -1.87 24.41 -7.00
CA ASP A 75 -2.69 24.74 -5.83
C ASP A 75 -4.09 24.13 -5.89
N GLN A 76 -4.58 23.77 -7.08
CA GLN A 76 -5.90 23.15 -7.26
C GLN A 76 -5.85 21.62 -7.16
N TYR A 77 -4.73 20.99 -7.52
CA TYR A 77 -4.61 19.52 -7.55
C TYR A 77 -4.91 18.84 -6.20
N PRO A 78 -4.35 19.29 -5.06
CA PRO A 78 -4.74 18.78 -3.74
C PRO A 78 -6.21 19.00 -3.40
N VAL A 79 -6.78 20.14 -3.80
CA VAL A 79 -8.19 20.47 -3.52
C VAL A 79 -9.11 19.56 -4.30
N LEU A 80 -8.80 19.27 -5.57
CA LEU A 80 -9.56 18.32 -6.39
C LEU A 80 -9.53 16.92 -5.78
N TRP A 81 -8.35 16.43 -5.36
CA TRP A 81 -8.26 15.14 -4.66
C TRP A 81 -9.12 15.10 -3.40
N ARG A 82 -9.07 16.14 -2.56
CA ARG A 82 -9.94 16.23 -1.37
C ARG A 82 -11.43 16.22 -1.72
N ARG A 83 -11.84 16.82 -2.85
CA ARG A 83 -13.23 16.81 -3.32
C ARG A 83 -13.68 15.43 -3.79
N PHE A 84 -12.77 14.64 -4.37
CA PHE A 84 -13.11 13.39 -5.04
C PHE A 84 -12.73 12.12 -4.27
N ILE A 85 -11.91 12.22 -3.21
CA ILE A 85 -11.44 11.05 -2.46
C ILE A 85 -12.57 10.13 -1.95
N PRO A 86 -13.76 10.62 -1.52
CA PRO A 86 -14.82 9.72 -1.10
C PRO A 86 -15.37 8.86 -2.25
N ARG A 87 -15.39 9.40 -3.47
CA ARG A 87 -15.82 8.65 -4.67
C ARG A 87 -14.71 7.72 -5.16
N ALA A 88 -13.48 8.20 -5.19
CA ALA A 88 -12.30 7.40 -5.52
C ALA A 88 -12.21 6.15 -4.65
N LEU A 89 -12.33 6.31 -3.32
CA LEU A 89 -12.32 5.19 -2.38
C LEU A 89 -13.40 4.15 -2.71
N ARG A 90 -14.63 4.56 -3.03
CA ARG A 90 -15.69 3.62 -3.44
C ARG A 90 -15.34 2.85 -4.73
N MET A 91 -14.72 3.51 -5.70
CA MET A 91 -14.26 2.87 -6.95
C MET A 91 -13.16 1.82 -6.68
N TRP A 92 -12.30 2.08 -5.68
CA TRP A 92 -11.20 1.19 -5.29
C TRP A 92 -11.64 0.06 -4.35
N GLY A 93 -12.78 0.21 -3.70
CA GLY A 93 -13.30 -0.74 -2.74
C GLY A 93 -13.78 -2.06 -3.37
N PRO A 94 -14.10 -3.07 -2.53
CA PRO A 94 -14.64 -4.36 -2.98
C PRO A 94 -15.90 -4.29 -3.85
N ASP A 95 -16.70 -3.22 -3.74
CA ASP A 95 -17.92 -3.01 -4.52
C ASP A 95 -17.70 -2.14 -5.77
N GLY A 96 -16.45 -1.77 -6.06
CA GLY A 96 -16.06 -0.88 -7.15
C GLY A 96 -15.63 -1.61 -8.43
N ASP A 97 -14.77 -0.96 -9.22
CA ASP A 97 -14.44 -1.36 -10.61
C ASP A 97 -13.34 -2.44 -10.70
N ASP A 98 -12.97 -3.07 -9.58
CA ASP A 98 -11.89 -4.07 -9.47
C ASP A 98 -10.53 -3.57 -9.99
N THR A 99 -10.37 -2.25 -10.14
CA THR A 99 -9.14 -1.62 -10.63
C THR A 99 -8.13 -1.51 -9.51
N ASP A 100 -6.88 -1.88 -9.79
CA ASP A 100 -5.77 -1.69 -8.87
C ASP A 100 -5.55 -0.18 -8.63
N PRO A 101 -5.75 0.31 -7.39
CA PRO A 101 -5.69 1.74 -7.09
C PRO A 101 -4.29 2.21 -6.73
N SER A 102 -3.28 1.33 -6.74
CA SER A 102 -1.93 1.61 -6.25
C SER A 102 -1.31 2.83 -6.91
N TYR A 103 -1.51 2.94 -8.23
CA TYR A 103 -1.03 4.05 -9.03
C TYR A 103 -1.67 5.39 -8.63
N GLU A 104 -2.99 5.40 -8.49
CA GLU A 104 -3.78 6.57 -8.12
C GLU A 104 -3.53 6.98 -6.67
N VAL A 105 -3.40 6.03 -5.74
CA VAL A 105 -3.07 6.31 -4.34
C VAL A 105 -1.68 6.94 -4.23
N GLY A 106 -0.70 6.51 -5.03
CA GLY A 106 0.63 7.12 -5.09
C GLY A 106 0.61 8.61 -5.47
N ARG A 107 -0.43 9.09 -6.18
CA ARG A 107 -0.61 10.52 -6.51
C ARG A 107 -0.86 11.41 -5.29
N LEU A 108 -1.20 10.82 -4.16
CA LEU A 108 -1.48 11.53 -2.94
C LEU A 108 -0.20 11.99 -2.21
N GLY A 109 0.98 11.50 -2.62
CA GLY A 109 2.26 11.83 -1.99
C GLY A 109 2.71 13.29 -2.12
N ALA A 110 3.92 13.58 -1.63
CA ALA A 110 4.47 14.93 -1.53
C ALA A 110 4.57 15.67 -2.88
N GLY A 111 4.85 14.94 -3.97
CA GLY A 111 4.90 15.48 -5.34
C GLY A 111 3.54 15.65 -6.02
N GLY A 112 2.43 15.32 -5.33
CA GLY A 112 1.08 15.36 -5.89
C GLY A 112 0.09 16.05 -4.95
N ALA A 113 -0.88 15.31 -4.43
CA ALA A 113 -1.96 15.87 -3.62
C ALA A 113 -1.55 16.30 -2.21
N ARG A 114 -0.29 16.02 -1.80
CA ARG A 114 0.26 16.39 -0.48
C ARG A 114 -0.66 15.94 0.66
N PHE A 115 -1.03 14.67 0.67
CA PHE A 115 -1.97 14.09 1.64
C PHE A 115 -1.54 14.30 3.09
N ALA A 116 -0.22 14.30 3.35
CA ALA A 116 0.33 14.65 4.66
C ALA A 116 -0.11 16.04 5.16
N ASP A 117 -0.42 16.99 4.27
CA ASP A 117 -0.81 18.37 4.60
C ASP A 117 -2.33 18.55 4.74
N TRP A 118 -3.12 17.50 4.51
CA TRP A 118 -4.58 17.59 4.61
C TRP A 118 -5.04 17.82 6.06
N PRO A 119 -6.24 18.39 6.26
CA PRO A 119 -6.82 18.50 7.60
C PRO A 119 -6.81 17.16 8.34
N VAL A 120 -6.46 17.18 9.62
CA VAL A 120 -6.25 15.96 10.43
C VAL A 120 -7.45 15.02 10.38
N ALA A 121 -8.67 15.53 10.47
CA ALA A 121 -9.89 14.72 10.42
C ALA A 121 -10.06 13.98 9.09
N GLU A 122 -9.77 14.67 7.97
CA GLU A 122 -9.80 14.09 6.63
C GLU A 122 -8.72 13.02 6.46
N ARG A 123 -7.48 13.33 6.88
CA ARG A 123 -6.34 12.41 6.80
C ARG A 123 -6.61 11.13 7.59
N VAL A 124 -7.07 11.24 8.83
CA VAL A 124 -7.39 10.08 9.68
C VAL A 124 -8.49 9.21 9.06
N ALA A 125 -9.53 9.81 8.48
CA ALA A 125 -10.60 9.06 7.84
C ALA A 125 -10.09 8.28 6.60
N VAL A 126 -9.28 8.92 5.75
CA VAL A 126 -8.68 8.28 4.57
C VAL A 126 -7.67 7.20 4.97
N GLU A 127 -6.83 7.43 5.97
CA GLU A 127 -5.90 6.42 6.48
C GLU A 127 -6.65 5.19 7.02
N ARG A 128 -7.79 5.38 7.66
CA ARG A 128 -8.65 4.26 8.08
C ARG A 128 -9.21 3.49 6.89
N ALA A 129 -9.63 4.19 5.83
CA ALA A 129 -10.05 3.56 4.59
C ALA A 129 -8.89 2.77 3.94
N PHE A 130 -7.66 3.30 3.92
CA PHE A 130 -6.48 2.56 3.47
C PHE A 130 -6.22 1.30 4.30
N ARG A 131 -6.35 1.36 5.64
CA ARG A 131 -6.23 0.16 6.49
C ARG A 131 -7.29 -0.88 6.15
N ALA A 132 -8.53 -0.47 5.93
CA ALA A 132 -9.61 -1.38 5.56
C ALA A 132 -9.37 -1.98 4.16
N LEU A 133 -8.98 -1.16 3.18
CA LEU A 133 -8.65 -1.61 1.82
C LEU A 133 -7.49 -2.60 1.82
N LEU A 134 -6.42 -2.30 2.57
CA LEU A 134 -5.28 -3.19 2.74
C LEU A 134 -5.67 -4.51 3.42
N THR A 135 -6.56 -4.45 4.42
CA THR A 135 -7.11 -5.66 5.05
C THR A 135 -7.82 -6.54 4.01
N VAL A 136 -8.71 -5.94 3.20
CA VAL A 136 -9.41 -6.64 2.11
C VAL A 136 -8.40 -7.24 1.13
N ALA A 137 -7.40 -6.49 0.68
CA ALA A 137 -6.38 -6.95 -0.25
C ALA A 137 -5.66 -8.20 0.29
N VAL A 138 -5.15 -8.13 1.53
CA VAL A 138 -4.42 -9.24 2.18
C VAL A 138 -5.30 -10.49 2.35
N THR A 139 -6.56 -10.31 2.73
CA THR A 139 -7.46 -11.44 3.04
C THR A 139 -8.21 -12.01 1.82
N SER A 140 -8.28 -11.29 0.71
CA SER A 140 -9.10 -11.67 -0.46
C SER A 140 -8.56 -12.83 -1.29
N GLY A 141 -7.34 -13.31 -1.03
CA GLY A 141 -6.70 -14.35 -1.84
C GLY A 141 -6.07 -13.84 -3.14
N ARG A 142 -6.08 -12.53 -3.39
CA ARG A 142 -5.42 -11.90 -4.54
C ARG A 142 -3.92 -12.22 -4.60
N PRO A 143 -3.32 -12.12 -5.81
CA PRO A 143 -1.87 -12.19 -5.99
C PRO A 143 -1.14 -11.19 -5.08
N HIS A 144 0.10 -11.50 -4.73
CA HIS A 144 0.86 -10.67 -3.79
C HIS A 144 1.20 -9.30 -4.38
N GLU A 145 1.42 -9.24 -5.69
CA GLU A 145 1.77 -8.05 -6.47
C GLU A 145 0.75 -6.92 -6.24
N TRP A 146 -0.53 -7.26 -6.19
CA TRP A 146 -1.60 -6.29 -5.91
C TRP A 146 -1.51 -5.71 -4.49
N CYS A 147 -1.06 -6.53 -3.53
CA CYS A 147 -0.90 -6.06 -2.16
C CYS A 147 0.38 -5.23 -2.02
N THR A 148 1.47 -5.61 -2.69
CA THR A 148 2.75 -4.89 -2.63
C THR A 148 2.63 -3.52 -3.27
N GLU A 149 2.05 -3.44 -4.48
CA GLU A 149 1.79 -2.17 -5.17
C GLU A 149 0.88 -1.26 -4.32
N LEU A 150 -0.15 -1.81 -3.68
CA LEU A 150 -1.06 -1.02 -2.85
C LEU A 150 -0.34 -0.46 -1.61
N ILE A 151 0.48 -1.28 -0.95
CA ILE A 151 1.30 -0.87 0.19
C ILE A 151 2.26 0.25 -0.22
N GLU A 152 2.87 0.16 -1.39
CA GLU A 152 3.76 1.19 -1.93
C GLU A 152 3.02 2.49 -2.23
N GLY A 153 1.87 2.41 -2.90
CA GLY A 153 1.02 3.58 -3.18
C GLY A 153 0.62 4.29 -1.88
N ILE A 154 0.19 3.52 -0.88
CA ILE A 154 -0.17 4.06 0.44
C ILE A 154 1.06 4.64 1.16
N ALA A 155 2.20 3.96 1.11
CA ALA A 155 3.44 4.44 1.72
C ALA A 155 3.89 5.76 1.07
N GLN A 156 3.76 5.88 -0.25
CA GLN A 156 4.01 7.13 -0.96
C GLN A 156 3.03 8.23 -0.57
N ALA A 157 1.73 7.91 -0.46
CA ALA A 157 0.72 8.86 -0.03
C ALA A 157 1.00 9.41 1.37
N THR A 158 1.46 8.55 2.27
CA THR A 158 1.60 8.85 3.71
C THR A 158 3.04 9.19 4.12
N GLY A 159 4.01 8.99 3.24
CA GLY A 159 5.43 9.27 3.45
C GLY A 159 6.18 8.23 4.30
N THR A 160 5.57 7.08 4.61
CA THR A 160 6.21 6.03 5.40
C THR A 160 5.54 4.67 5.21
N LEU A 161 6.33 3.61 5.34
CA LEU A 161 5.90 2.23 5.19
C LEU A 161 5.55 1.54 6.53
N ASP A 162 6.22 1.91 7.63
CA ASP A 162 6.15 1.18 8.90
C ASP A 162 4.71 0.99 9.44
N PRO A 163 3.83 2.01 9.48
CA PRO A 163 2.48 1.88 10.04
C PRO A 163 1.57 0.90 9.28
N TRP A 164 1.92 0.60 8.02
CA TRP A 164 1.19 -0.29 7.13
C TRP A 164 1.69 -1.72 7.27
N LEU A 165 3.00 -1.90 7.45
CA LEU A 165 3.59 -3.18 7.81
C LEU A 165 3.11 -3.65 9.21
N ASP A 166 3.05 -2.74 10.18
CA ASP A 166 2.51 -3.01 11.52
C ASP A 166 1.05 -3.43 11.46
N HIS A 167 0.26 -2.77 10.59
CA HIS A 167 -1.14 -3.13 10.36
C HIS A 167 -1.28 -4.58 9.89
N ILE A 168 -0.49 -4.97 8.88
CA ILE A 168 -0.50 -6.33 8.32
C ILE A 168 -0.12 -7.37 9.37
N VAL A 169 0.90 -7.08 10.17
CA VAL A 169 1.32 -7.97 11.29
C VAL A 169 0.20 -8.15 12.29
N GLY A 170 -0.56 -7.09 12.58
CA GLY A 170 -1.69 -7.11 13.51
C GLY A 170 -2.94 -7.83 13.01
N LEU A 171 -3.06 -8.10 11.70
CA LEU A 171 -4.21 -8.85 11.16
C LEU A 171 -4.22 -10.28 11.69
N ALA A 172 -5.39 -10.78 12.06
CA ALA A 172 -5.58 -12.12 12.59
C ALA A 172 -6.62 -12.91 11.78
N GLY A 173 -6.51 -14.25 11.81
CA GLY A 173 -7.41 -15.16 11.10
C GLY A 173 -6.73 -15.93 9.98
N PRO A 174 -7.34 -17.03 9.52
CA PRO A 174 -6.71 -17.93 8.54
C PRO A 174 -6.47 -17.26 7.18
N GLU A 175 -7.37 -16.38 6.73
CA GLU A 175 -7.21 -15.62 5.47
C GLU A 175 -6.05 -14.63 5.56
N ALA A 176 -5.93 -13.94 6.71
CA ALA A 176 -4.82 -13.03 6.98
C ALA A 176 -3.49 -13.79 7.05
N ASP A 177 -3.44 -14.96 7.71
CA ASP A 177 -2.24 -15.79 7.75
C ASP A 177 -1.82 -16.23 6.34
N ALA A 178 -2.77 -16.66 5.51
CA ALA A 178 -2.50 -17.04 4.13
C ALA A 178 -2.00 -15.83 3.31
N GLY A 179 -2.57 -14.65 3.51
CA GLY A 179 -2.15 -13.39 2.87
C GLY A 179 -0.73 -12.99 3.24
N VAL A 180 -0.40 -13.03 4.53
CA VAL A 180 0.95 -12.76 5.05
C VAL A 180 1.98 -13.74 4.47
N VAL A 181 1.64 -15.03 4.36
CA VAL A 181 2.51 -16.02 3.71
C VAL A 181 2.75 -15.68 2.23
N ARG A 182 1.71 -15.29 1.48
CA ARG A 182 1.86 -14.88 0.07
C ARG A 182 2.78 -13.66 -0.06
N LEU A 183 2.54 -12.62 0.72
CA LEU A 183 3.37 -11.40 0.77
C LEU A 183 4.82 -11.72 1.13
N ALA A 184 5.05 -12.49 2.19
CA ALA A 184 6.38 -12.85 2.63
C ALA A 184 7.15 -13.66 1.58
N THR A 185 6.46 -14.56 0.87
CA THR A 185 7.06 -15.33 -0.24
C THR A 185 7.50 -14.40 -1.36
N GLY A 186 6.61 -13.52 -1.81
CA GLY A 186 6.86 -12.58 -2.91
C GLY A 186 8.05 -11.69 -2.66
N TRP A 187 8.03 -10.94 -1.55
CA TRP A 187 9.13 -10.06 -1.17
C TRP A 187 10.44 -10.80 -0.91
N ALA A 188 10.41 -12.01 -0.33
CA ALA A 188 11.63 -12.79 -0.16
C ALA A 188 12.24 -13.16 -1.51
N VAL A 189 11.42 -13.52 -2.50
CA VAL A 189 11.85 -13.82 -3.87
C VAL A 189 12.47 -12.58 -4.52
N GLU A 190 11.76 -11.44 -4.52
CA GLU A 190 12.25 -10.17 -5.11
C GLU A 190 13.57 -9.72 -4.49
N LEU A 191 13.70 -9.78 -3.16
CA LEU A 191 14.94 -9.44 -2.45
C LEU A 191 16.09 -10.39 -2.82
N LEU A 192 15.82 -11.70 -2.92
CA LEU A 192 16.84 -12.70 -3.23
C LEU A 192 17.26 -12.70 -4.70
N TRP A 193 16.39 -12.26 -5.60
CA TRP A 193 16.71 -12.02 -7.01
C TRP A 193 17.40 -10.66 -7.23
N GLY A 194 17.40 -9.78 -6.22
CA GLY A 194 17.95 -8.44 -6.35
C GLY A 194 17.09 -7.52 -7.21
N GLU A 195 15.81 -7.86 -7.35
CA GLU A 195 14.82 -7.12 -8.14
C GLU A 195 13.89 -6.27 -7.28
N MET A 196 14.05 -6.32 -5.96
CA MET A 196 13.29 -5.49 -5.03
C MET A 196 13.63 -4.02 -5.22
N GLU A 197 12.87 -3.38 -6.09
CA GLU A 197 12.73 -1.95 -6.22
C GLU A 197 11.25 -1.65 -5.97
N PHE A 198 10.97 -0.71 -5.08
CA PHE A 198 9.62 -0.17 -5.04
C PHE A 198 9.33 0.47 -6.41
N THR A 199 8.09 0.35 -6.87
CA THR A 199 7.65 0.95 -8.13
C THR A 199 7.94 2.45 -8.14
N TRP A 200 7.97 3.06 -9.33
CA TRP A 200 8.35 4.45 -9.65
C TRP A 200 7.71 5.59 -8.81
N TRP A 201 6.86 5.29 -7.82
CA TRP A 201 6.20 6.24 -6.95
C TRP A 201 6.74 6.27 -5.52
N TYR A 202 7.30 5.20 -4.96
CA TYR A 202 7.82 5.19 -3.59
C TYR A 202 9.34 5.04 -3.59
N ASP A 203 10.06 6.00 -3.01
CA ASP A 203 11.53 6.02 -2.95
C ASP A 203 12.09 5.45 -1.63
N GLY A 204 11.31 4.62 -0.95
CA GLY A 204 11.68 4.04 0.33
C GLY A 204 12.85 3.06 0.26
N ASP A 205 13.40 2.73 1.42
CA ASP A 205 14.51 1.77 1.58
C ASP A 205 13.98 0.31 1.55
N PRO A 206 14.29 -0.50 0.52
CA PRO A 206 13.89 -1.91 0.48
C PRO A 206 14.41 -2.74 1.66
N GLN A 207 15.47 -2.27 2.35
CA GLN A 207 15.95 -2.93 3.56
C GLN A 207 14.94 -2.87 4.71
N LEU A 208 13.93 -1.99 4.67
CA LEU A 208 12.81 -2.04 5.61
C LEU A 208 12.06 -3.37 5.51
N ILE A 209 11.73 -3.81 4.28
CA ILE A 209 11.09 -5.11 4.05
C ILE A 209 12.00 -6.25 4.50
N ALA A 210 13.29 -6.18 4.16
CA ALA A 210 14.25 -7.21 4.55
C ALA A 210 14.40 -7.34 6.08
N ARG A 211 14.28 -6.24 6.84
CA ARG A 211 14.24 -6.26 8.32
C ARG A 211 12.90 -6.73 8.89
N TRP A 212 11.80 -6.45 8.19
CA TRP A 212 10.45 -6.80 8.62
C TRP A 212 10.16 -8.29 8.45
N LEU A 213 10.60 -8.89 7.34
CA LEU A 213 10.33 -10.28 6.97
C LEU A 213 10.65 -11.31 8.07
N PRO A 214 11.82 -11.27 8.77
CA PRO A 214 12.12 -12.19 9.87
C PRO A 214 11.11 -12.16 11.02
N ALA A 215 10.46 -11.02 11.27
CA ALA A 215 9.44 -10.91 12.33
C ALA A 215 8.20 -11.79 12.06
N LEU A 216 7.97 -12.18 10.81
CA LEU A 216 6.87 -13.05 10.41
C LEU A 216 7.14 -14.54 10.60
N ARG A 217 8.40 -14.95 10.84
CA ARG A 217 8.80 -16.36 10.88
C ARG A 217 7.90 -17.23 11.78
N PRO A 218 7.61 -16.87 13.05
CA PRO A 218 6.77 -17.72 13.92
C PRO A 218 5.36 -17.94 13.36
N ARG A 219 4.81 -16.91 12.70
CA ARG A 219 3.48 -16.97 12.08
C ARG A 219 3.48 -17.88 10.85
N ILE A 220 4.52 -17.78 10.02
CA ILE A 220 4.69 -18.61 8.82
C ILE A 220 4.93 -20.08 9.20
N GLU A 221 5.75 -20.35 10.22
CA GLU A 221 5.98 -21.71 10.75
C GLU A 221 4.67 -22.34 11.25
N ALA A 222 3.87 -21.59 12.02
CA ALA A 222 2.58 -22.06 12.50
C ALA A 222 1.58 -22.31 11.35
N PHE A 223 1.63 -21.52 10.28
CA PHE A 223 0.84 -21.76 9.08
C PHE A 223 1.33 -23.01 8.32
N ALA A 224 2.63 -23.16 8.10
CA ALA A 224 3.22 -24.31 7.42
C ALA A 224 2.93 -25.63 8.15
N ALA A 225 2.99 -25.63 9.49
CA ALA A 225 2.64 -26.79 10.30
C ALA A 225 1.17 -27.24 10.12
N ARG A 226 0.25 -26.27 9.97
CA ARG A 226 -1.17 -26.54 9.69
C ARG A 226 -1.41 -26.93 8.23
N HIS A 227 -0.59 -26.43 7.31
CA HIS A 227 -0.72 -26.60 5.87
C HIS A 227 0.56 -27.17 5.24
N PRO A 228 0.96 -28.41 5.57
CA PRO A 228 2.28 -28.97 5.20
C PRO A 228 2.49 -29.17 3.70
N ARG A 229 1.46 -28.99 2.87
CA ARG A 229 1.53 -29.05 1.40
C ARG A 229 1.47 -27.68 0.73
N CYS A 230 1.43 -26.59 1.50
CA CYS A 230 1.42 -25.25 0.95
C CYS A 230 2.81 -24.87 0.46
N LYS A 231 2.99 -24.81 -0.86
CA LYS A 231 4.25 -24.40 -1.49
C LYS A 231 4.71 -23.04 -1.00
N ASN A 232 3.84 -22.03 -0.98
CA ASN A 232 4.20 -20.68 -0.55
C ASN A 232 4.70 -20.64 0.90
N ALA A 233 4.10 -21.41 1.81
CA ALA A 233 4.59 -21.46 3.19
C ALA A 233 6.00 -22.05 3.29
N SER A 234 6.28 -23.11 2.52
CA SER A 234 7.62 -23.69 2.43
C SER A 234 8.61 -22.71 1.78
N ASP A 235 8.23 -22.07 0.69
CA ASP A 235 9.08 -21.13 -0.04
C ASP A 235 9.39 -19.88 0.79
N ALA A 236 8.41 -19.35 1.52
CA ALA A 236 8.64 -18.25 2.45
C ALA A 236 9.72 -18.60 3.48
N LEU A 237 9.65 -19.78 4.11
CA LEU A 237 10.66 -20.22 5.08
C LEU A 237 12.04 -20.40 4.43
N ILE A 238 12.10 -21.02 3.24
CA ILE A 238 13.34 -21.16 2.47
C ILE A 238 13.95 -19.79 2.13
N GLY A 239 13.12 -18.83 1.73
CA GLY A 239 13.53 -17.46 1.44
C GLY A 239 14.06 -16.73 2.68
N LEU A 240 13.36 -16.84 3.80
CA LEU A 240 13.80 -16.26 5.08
C LEU A 240 15.16 -16.84 5.52
N ASP A 241 15.34 -18.16 5.42
CA ASP A 241 16.60 -18.82 5.76
C ASP A 241 17.75 -18.33 4.87
N ALA A 242 17.50 -18.17 3.57
CA ALA A 242 18.50 -17.66 2.62
C ALA A 242 18.85 -16.19 2.88
N LEU A 243 17.86 -15.33 3.16
CA LEU A 243 18.07 -13.93 3.52
C LEU A 243 18.89 -13.79 4.80
N GLU A 244 18.53 -14.52 5.86
CA GLU A 244 19.25 -14.50 7.15
C GLU A 244 20.69 -15.00 7.02
N ALA A 245 20.92 -16.01 6.19
CA ALA A 245 22.25 -16.54 5.91
C ALA A 245 23.09 -15.64 4.99
N GLY A 246 22.47 -14.65 4.34
CA GLY A 246 23.10 -13.91 3.24
C GLY A 246 23.53 -14.84 2.11
N ALA A 247 22.70 -15.83 1.79
CA ALA A 247 22.94 -16.88 0.78
C ALA A 247 22.20 -16.56 -0.52
N ARG A 248 22.72 -17.03 -1.66
CA ARG A 248 22.12 -16.78 -2.98
C ARG A 248 20.68 -17.28 -3.05
N SER A 249 19.91 -16.71 -3.98
CA SER A 249 18.55 -17.17 -4.28
C SER A 249 18.51 -18.71 -4.44
N PRO A 250 17.62 -19.40 -3.72
CA PRO A 250 17.40 -20.83 -3.85
C PRO A 250 16.59 -21.17 -5.12
N TRP A 251 15.91 -20.17 -5.71
CA TRP A 251 15.17 -20.32 -6.96
C TRP A 251 16.02 -19.84 -8.15
N LEU A 252 15.98 -20.63 -9.24
CA LEU A 252 16.59 -20.25 -10.50
C LEU A 252 15.81 -19.09 -11.12
N TYR A 253 16.49 -17.97 -11.34
CA TYR A 253 15.94 -16.88 -12.13
C TYR A 253 16.40 -17.00 -13.59
N PRO A 254 15.49 -17.05 -14.57
CA PRO A 254 15.85 -17.31 -15.97
C PRO A 254 16.68 -16.18 -16.62
N TYR A 255 16.79 -15.00 -16.01
CA TYR A 255 17.48 -13.84 -16.57
C TYR A 255 18.70 -13.35 -15.77
N HIS A 256 19.03 -13.94 -14.61
CA HIS A 256 20.19 -13.53 -13.80
C HIS A 256 21.32 -14.57 -13.79
N GLU A 257 22.24 -14.44 -14.74
CA GLU A 257 23.60 -14.96 -14.59
C GLU A 257 24.48 -13.88 -13.94
N GLY A 258 24.41 -13.71 -12.61
CA GLY A 258 25.54 -13.09 -11.86
C GLY A 258 25.33 -11.88 -10.93
N ALA A 259 24.17 -11.65 -10.31
CA ALA A 259 24.06 -10.58 -9.30
C ALA A 259 24.72 -10.92 -7.95
N VAL A 260 25.40 -9.92 -7.36
CA VAL A 260 26.07 -9.93 -6.04
C VAL A 260 25.07 -9.51 -4.97
N GLN A 261 25.12 -10.15 -3.80
CA GLN A 261 24.13 -10.01 -2.73
C GLN A 261 24.26 -8.72 -1.90
N VAL A 262 23.12 -8.23 -1.42
CA VAL A 262 23.03 -7.27 -0.31
C VAL A 262 23.04 -8.06 1.02
N PRO A 263 24.06 -7.93 1.88
CA PRO A 263 24.02 -8.55 3.19
C PRO A 263 23.06 -7.78 4.11
N LEU A 264 22.14 -8.48 4.76
CA LEU A 264 21.44 -7.93 5.92
C LEU A 264 22.49 -7.69 7.02
N ALA A 265 22.65 -6.42 7.42
CA ALA A 265 23.56 -6.06 8.50
C ALA A 265 23.15 -6.83 9.78
N ARG A 266 24.08 -7.65 10.29
CA ARG A 266 23.91 -8.34 11.58
C ARG A 266 23.60 -7.30 12.66
N ASN A 267 22.48 -7.48 13.36
CA ASN A 267 22.08 -6.69 14.52
C ASN A 267 23.28 -6.46 15.46
N ALA A 268 23.63 -5.19 15.67
CA ALA A 268 24.64 -4.75 16.63
C ALA A 268 24.11 -4.92 18.06
N ALA A 269 24.08 -6.16 18.55
CA ALA A 269 23.86 -6.48 19.96
C ALA A 269 25.10 -7.22 20.50
N GLN A 270 26.28 -6.59 20.42
CA GLN A 270 27.51 -7.06 21.07
C GLN A 270 28.56 -5.93 21.14
N ALA A 271 28.23 -4.85 21.86
CA ALA A 271 29.22 -3.83 22.23
C ALA A 271 28.84 -3.16 23.57
N SER A 272 28.73 -3.97 24.62
CA SER A 272 28.73 -3.50 26.01
C SER A 272 29.50 -4.51 26.86
N GLY A 273 30.83 -4.46 26.75
CA GLY A 273 31.70 -5.39 27.47
C GLY A 273 33.18 -5.06 27.33
N ALA A 274 33.60 -3.85 27.72
CA ALA A 274 34.99 -3.60 28.10
C ALA A 274 35.08 -2.39 29.03
N THR A 275 35.16 -2.71 30.33
CA THR A 275 35.39 -1.78 31.43
C THR A 275 36.85 -1.31 31.44
N VAL A 276 36.97 -0.01 31.67
CA VAL A 276 38.14 0.78 32.12
C VAL A 276 39.21 -0.01 32.90
N LYS A 277 40.46 0.15 32.47
CA LYS A 277 41.60 0.40 33.36
C LYS A 277 42.39 1.58 32.82
#